data_AF-A0A4Q2ZWX2-F1
#
_entry.id   AF-A0A4Q2ZWX2-F1
#
_cell.length_a   1.000
_cell.length_b   1.000
_cell.length_c   1.000
_cell.angle_alpha   90.00
_cell.angle_beta   90.00
_cell.angle_gamma   90.00
#
_symmetry.space_group_name_H-M   'P 1'
#
loop_
_entity.id
_entity.type
_entity.pdbx_description
1 polymer ?
#
loop_
_entity_poly.entity_id
_entity_poly.type
_entity_poly.pdbx_seq_one_letter_code
_entity_poly.pdbx_strand_id
1 'polypeptide(L)' 'MDADENLPRRKHDLAEQLGKQDLDPLSVEELEERIQLLEAEIERSKVKKQRAVNHRASADALFKR' A
#
# COMPACT_ATOMS: atom_id res chain seq x y z
N MET A 1 -20.13 7.63 -21.24
CA MET A 1 -19.79 6.69 -20.16
C MET A 1 -18.29 6.79 -19.98
N ASP A 2 -17.85 7.66 -19.07
CA ASP A 2 -16.43 7.92 -18.84
C ASP A 2 -15.76 6.65 -18.31
N ALA A 3 -14.66 6.24 -18.93
CA ALA A 3 -13.92 5.03 -18.56
C ALA A 3 -13.43 5.04 -17.09
N ASP A 4 -13.45 6.20 -16.44
CA ASP A 4 -13.15 6.38 -15.02
C ASP A 4 -14.24 5.81 -14.07
N GLU A 5 -15.48 5.60 -14.53
CA GLU A 5 -16.54 4.99 -13.69
C GLU A 5 -16.34 3.48 -13.47
N ASN A 6 -15.52 2.82 -14.30
CA ASN A 6 -15.22 1.38 -14.20
C ASN A 6 -13.91 1.06 -13.46
N LEU A 7 -13.22 2.07 -12.93
CA LEU A 7 -12.12 1.82 -12.00
C LEU A 7 -12.73 1.34 -10.68
N PRO A 8 -12.23 0.24 -10.08
CA PRO A 8 -12.66 -0.14 -8.75
C PRO A 8 -12.42 1.05 -7.83
N ARG A 9 -13.52 1.66 -7.36
CA ARG A 9 -13.46 2.79 -6.41
C ARG A 9 -12.49 2.39 -5.32
N ARG A 10 -11.47 3.22 -5.07
CA ARG A 10 -10.45 2.96 -4.04
C ARG A 10 -11.20 2.76 -2.74
N LYS A 11 -11.38 1.50 -2.38
CA LYS A 11 -12.34 1.05 -1.38
C LYS A 11 -11.73 1.46 -0.04
N HIS A 12 -12.04 2.66 0.41
CA HIS A 12 -11.60 3.24 1.69
C HIS A 12 -10.13 2.91 1.99
N ASP A 13 -9.19 3.64 1.39
CA ASP A 13 -7.76 3.39 1.59
C ASP A 13 -7.45 3.37 3.10
N LEU A 14 -7.16 2.18 3.63
CA LEU A 14 -6.94 1.95 5.06
C LEU A 14 -5.75 2.78 5.55
N ALA A 15 -4.78 3.08 4.68
CA ALA A 15 -3.66 3.95 5.01
C ALA A 15 -4.11 5.41 5.21
N GLU A 16 -5.06 5.90 4.41
CA GLU A 16 -5.63 7.25 4.56
C GLU A 16 -6.41 7.38 5.87
N GLN A 17 -7.16 6.33 6.24
CA GLN A 17 -7.88 6.29 7.52
C GLN A 17 -6.93 6.29 8.71
N LEU A 18 -5.80 5.59 8.60
CA LEU A 18 -4.80 5.50 9.65
C LEU A 18 -4.20 6.85 10.01
N GLY A 19 -3.99 7.73 9.02
CA GLY A 19 -3.49 9.10 9.23
C GLY A 19 -4.49 10.06 9.87
N LYS A 20 -5.76 9.67 10.01
CA LYS A 20 -6.82 10.46 10.67
C LYS A 20 -7.10 10.01 12.10
N GLN A 21 -6.43 8.96 12.58
CA GLN A 21 -6.62 8.46 13.94
C GLN A 21 -5.95 9.39 14.95
N ASP A 22 -6.66 9.67 16.04
CA ASP A 22 -6.10 10.39 17.17
C ASP A 22 -5.08 9.52 17.90
N LEU A 23 -3.90 10.09 18.16
CA LEU A 23 -2.79 9.42 18.83
C LEU A 23 -2.64 9.87 20.28
N ASP A 24 -3.33 10.94 20.71
CA ASP A 24 -3.26 11.49 22.06
C ASP A 24 -3.57 10.46 23.18
N PRO A 25 -4.48 9.47 22.98
CA PRO A 25 -4.75 8.47 24.00
C PRO A 25 -3.67 7.38 24.14
N LEU A 26 -2.73 7.28 23.21
CA LEU A 26 -1.76 6.19 23.17
C LEU A 26 -0.54 6.50 24.06
N SER A 27 -0.12 5.50 24.81
CA SER A 27 1.16 5.51 25.52
C SER A 27 2.34 5.40 24.54
N VAL A 28 3.55 5.66 25.03
CA VAL A 28 4.79 5.54 24.24
C VAL A 28 4.98 4.09 23.74
N GLU A 29 4.73 3.09 24.59
CA GLU A 29 4.86 1.68 24.23
C GLU A 29 3.85 1.29 23.13
N GLU A 30 2.60 1.74 23.24
CA GLU A 30 1.59 1.52 22.19
C GLU A 30 1.94 2.21 20.86
N LEU A 31 2.57 3.39 20.92
CA LEU A 31 3.08 4.08 19.73
C LEU A 31 4.24 3.33 19.10
N GLU A 32 5.16 2.77 19.90
CA GLU A 32 6.27 1.95 19.41
C GLU A 32 5.77 0.67 18.72
N GLU A 33 4.84 -0.05 19.35
CA GLU A 33 4.20 -1.23 18.75
C GLU A 33 3.51 -0.89 17.43
N ARG A 34 2.76 0.22 17.41
CA ARG A 34 2.09 0.72 16.21
C ARG A 34 3.09 1.02 15.09
N ILE A 35 4.21 1.68 15.41
CA ILE A 35 5.27 1.99 14.43
C ILE A 35 5.85 0.70 13.85
N GLN A 36 6.20 -0.27 14.68
CA GLN A 36 6.77 -1.55 14.22
C GLN A 36 5.85 -2.27 13.23
N LEU A 37 4.55 -2.30 13.51
CA LEU A 37 3.56 -2.91 12.62
C LEU A 37 3.48 -2.18 11.27
N LEU A 38 3.52 -0.84 11.29
CA LEU A 38 3.44 -0.02 10.07
C LEU A 38 4.71 -0.15 9.22
N GLU A 39 5.89 -0.23 9.85
CA GLU A 39 7.14 -0.47 9.13
C GLU A 39 7.15 -1.84 8.44
N ALA A 40 6.68 -2.88 9.13
CA ALA A 40 6.52 -4.21 8.53
C ALA A 40 5.54 -4.20 7.34
N GLU A 41 4.44 -3.45 7.44
CA GLU A 41 3.49 -3.25 6.34
C GLU A 41 4.14 -2.53 5.15
N ILE A 42 4.92 -1.48 5.41
CA ILE A 42 5.63 -0.72 4.37
C ILE A 42 6.60 -1.64 3.61
N GLU A 43 7.38 -2.45 4.32
CA GLU A 43 8.29 -3.40 3.68
C GLU A 43 7.54 -4.44 2.85
N ARG A 44 6.42 -4.98 3.35
CA ARG A 44 5.57 -5.90 2.58
C ARG A 44 5.05 -5.23 1.29
N SER A 45 4.62 -3.99 1.39
CA SER A 45 4.14 -3.19 0.25
C SER A 45 5.24 -2.92 -0.78
N LYS A 46 6.45 -2.56 -0.33
CA LYS A 46 7.63 -2.39 -1.19
C LYS A 46 7.97 -3.68 -1.95
N VAL A 47 7.98 -4.82 -1.27
CA VAL A 47 8.24 -6.13 -1.89
C VAL A 47 7.19 -6.46 -2.95
N LYS A 48 5.91 -6.23 -2.67
CA LYS A 48 4.83 -6.47 -3.65
C LYS A 48 4.96 -5.56 -4.87
N LYS A 49 5.26 -4.27 -4.67
CA LYS A 49 5.53 -3.31 -5.75
C LYS A 49 6.69 -3.78 -6.63
N GLN A 50 7.81 -4.17 -6.02
CA GLN A 50 8.98 -4.62 -6.77
C GLN A 50 8.67 -5.87 -7.60
N ARG A 51 7.94 -6.84 -7.03
CA ARG A 51 7.51 -8.03 -7.76
C ARG A 51 6.61 -7.69 -8.95
N ALA A 52 5.67 -6.76 -8.78
CA ALA A 52 4.79 -6.32 -9.86
C ALA A 52 5.56 -5.62 -11.00
N VAL A 53 6.52 -4.75 -10.66
CA VAL A 53 7.41 -4.10 -11.64
C VAL A 53 8.24 -5.13 -12.40
N ASN A 54 8.86 -6.08 -11.69
CA ASN A 54 9.65 -7.14 -12.32
C ASN A 54 8.79 -8.03 -13.22
N HIS A 55 7.58 -8.40 -12.78
CA HIS A 55 6.66 -9.18 -13.59
C HIS A 55 6.28 -8.45 -14.88
N ARG A 56 5.99 -7.15 -14.80
CA ARG A 56 5.70 -6.31 -15.97
C ARG A 56 6.90 -6.23 -16.91
N ALA A 57 8.10 -6.00 -16.38
CA ALA A 57 9.32 -5.93 -17.19
C ALA A 57 9.61 -7.25 -17.92
N SER A 58 9.42 -8.40 -17.24
CA SER A 58 9.56 -9.72 -17.86
C SER A 58 8.50 -9.98 -18.94
N ALA A 59 7.26 -9.55 -18.72
CA ALA A 59 6.19 -9.66 -19.72
C ALA A 59 6.49 -8.77 -20.94
N ASP A 60 6.87 -7.51 -20.73
CA ASP A 60 7.21 -6.57 -21.81
C ASP A 60 8.40 -7.08 -22.66
N ALA A 61 9.36 -7.79 -22.06
CA ALA A 61 10.46 -8.42 -22.78
C ALA A 61 10.03 -9.66 -23.60
N LEU A 62 9.00 -10.38 -23.14
CA LEU A 62 8.47 -11.57 -23.83
C LEU A 62 7.60 -11.19 -25.05
N PHE A 63 6.89 -10.07 -24.98
CA PHE A 63 5.95 -9.61 -26.00
C PHE A 63 6.50 -8.56 -26.98
N LYS A 64 7.74 -8.09 -26.81
CA LYS A 64 8.44 -7.19 -27.75
C LYS A 64 9.36 -7.93 -28.75
N ARG A 65 9.03 -9.18 -29.08
CA ARG A 65 9.55 -9.87 -30.27
C ARG A 65 8.49 -9.91 -31.36
#